data_AF-A0A9J6DXX9-F1
#
_entry.id   AF-A0A9J6DXX9-F1
#
_cell.length_a   1.000
_cell.length_b   1.000
_cell.length_c   1.000
_cell.angle_alpha   90.00
_cell.angle_beta   90.00
_cell.angle_gamma   90.00
#
_symmetry.space_group_name_H-M   'P 1'
#
loop_
_entity.id
_entity.type
_entity.pdbx_description
1 polymer ?
#
loop_
_entity_poly.entity_id
_entity_poly.type
_entity_poly.pdbx_seq_one_letter_code
_entity_poly.pdbx_strand_id
1 'polypeptide(L)'
;MNRTDFDSTFNCPVCLGPSQNMVFGMCQHFVCASCLYEPDSESLKPAFYCCPLCKAKDVFPDYCPEIPQTTKLLMNIVGVVKCRRKRCGEEMWTWDEEEHQGYVVL
;
A
#
# COMPACT_ATOMS: atom_id res chain seq x y z
N MET A 1 7.62 14.37 13.20
CA MET A 1 7.29 14.11 11.79
C MET A 1 6.02 14.88 11.47
N ASN A 2 6.09 15.75 10.47
CA ASN A 2 4.92 16.42 9.92
C ASN A 2 4.14 15.44 9.02
N ARG A 3 2.90 15.78 8.62
CA ARG A 3 2.07 14.93 7.74
C ARG A 3 2.82 14.50 6.47
N THR A 4 3.58 15.43 5.89
CA THR A 4 4.43 15.24 4.69
C THR A 4 5.65 14.33 4.89
N ASP A 5 6.00 14.02 6.13
CA ASP A 5 7.08 13.07 6.40
C ASP A 5 6.52 11.64 6.40
N PHE A 6 5.25 11.47 6.79
CA PHE A 6 4.59 10.16 6.80
C PHE A 6 4.18 9.72 5.41
N ASP A 7 3.58 10.60 4.59
CA ASP A 7 3.21 10.26 3.22
C ASP A 7 4.45 9.82 2.40
N SER A 8 5.53 10.58 2.45
CA SER A 8 6.76 10.29 1.72
C SER A 8 7.47 9.03 2.22
N THR A 9 7.37 8.73 3.51
CA THR A 9 8.04 7.57 4.12
C THR A 9 7.25 6.28 3.94
N PHE A 10 5.91 6.31 3.96
CA PHE A 10 5.07 5.11 4.06
C PHE A 10 4.17 4.88 2.83
N ASN A 11 4.12 5.80 1.87
CA ASN A 11 3.44 5.56 0.60
C ASN A 11 4.12 4.42 -0.17
N CYS A 12 3.31 3.66 -0.91
CA CYS A 12 3.83 2.72 -1.89
C CYS A 12 4.70 3.48 -2.91
N PRO A 13 5.95 3.08 -3.14
CA PRO A 13 6.86 3.78 -4.05
C PRO A 13 6.48 3.63 -5.54
N VAL A 14 5.47 2.81 -5.85
CA VAL A 14 4.98 2.58 -7.22
C VAL A 14 3.79 3.48 -7.54
N CYS A 15 2.71 3.42 -6.75
CA CYS A 15 1.52 4.25 -6.98
C CYS A 15 1.54 5.58 -6.23
N LEU A 16 2.53 5.80 -5.37
CA LEU A 16 2.67 6.98 -4.51
C LEU A 16 1.48 7.20 -3.56
N GLY A 17 0.72 6.15 -3.29
CA GLY A 17 -0.45 6.17 -2.40
C GLY A 17 -0.27 5.31 -1.16
N PRO A 18 -1.06 5.57 -0.10
CA PRO A 18 -1.05 4.74 1.10
C PRO A 18 -1.73 3.39 0.84
N SER A 19 -1.34 2.38 1.60
CA SER A 19 -2.13 1.14 1.68
C SER A 19 -1.95 0.43 3.01
N GLN A 20 -2.99 -0.26 3.49
CA GLN A 20 -2.89 -1.18 4.63
C GLN A 20 -2.25 -2.51 4.22
N ASN A 21 -2.28 -2.84 2.93
CA ASN A 21 -1.81 -4.09 2.37
C ASN A 21 -0.39 -3.94 1.79
N MET A 22 0.56 -3.67 2.67
CA MET A 22 1.98 -3.53 2.32
C MET A 22 2.72 -4.86 2.39
N VAL A 23 3.52 -5.14 1.36
CA VAL A 23 4.35 -6.34 1.26
C VAL A 23 5.82 -5.94 1.32
N PHE A 24 6.53 -6.48 2.31
CA PHE A 24 7.94 -6.23 2.53
C PHE A 24 8.76 -7.29 1.82
N GLY A 25 9.71 -6.85 0.99
CA GLY A 25 10.68 -7.75 0.39
C GLY A 25 11.80 -8.09 1.38
N MET A 26 12.54 -9.17 1.10
CA MET A 26 13.73 -9.56 1.87
C MET A 26 14.83 -8.49 1.89
N CYS A 27 14.80 -7.56 0.93
CA CYS A 27 15.65 -6.36 0.91
C CYS A 27 15.12 -5.19 1.76
N GLN A 28 14.11 -5.41 2.62
CA GLN A 28 13.51 -4.45 3.56
C GLN A 28 12.75 -3.26 2.92
N HIS A 29 12.73 -3.14 1.59
CA HIS A 29 11.81 -2.26 0.88
C HIS A 29 10.41 -2.86 0.78
N PHE A 30 9.40 -2.01 0.59
CA PHE A 30 8.01 -2.43 0.53
C PHE A 30 7.27 -1.87 -0.68
N VAL A 31 6.20 -2.55 -1.09
CA VAL A 31 5.27 -2.16 -2.17
C VAL A 31 3.86 -2.63 -1.76
N CYS A 32 2.80 -1.91 -2.12
CA CYS A 32 1.44 -2.39 -1.85
C CYS A 32 1.09 -3.59 -2.74
N ALA A 33 0.28 -4.51 -2.20
CA ALA A 33 -0.07 -5.76 -2.86
C ALA A 33 -0.73 -5.55 -4.23
N SER A 34 -1.59 -4.53 -4.38
CA SER A 34 -2.27 -4.22 -5.64
C SER A 34 -1.31 -3.77 -6.74
N CYS A 35 -0.20 -3.11 -6.38
CA CYS A 35 0.86 -2.80 -7.33
C CYS A 35 1.65 -4.06 -7.68
N LEU A 36 2.01 -4.85 -6.66
CA LEU A 36 2.97 -5.95 -6.76
C LEU A 36 2.43 -7.20 -7.49
N TYR A 37 1.16 -7.52 -7.30
CA TYR A 37 0.54 -8.77 -7.75
C TYR A 37 -0.55 -8.55 -8.80
N GLU A 38 -0.74 -9.55 -9.68
CA GLU A 38 -1.86 -9.58 -10.62
C GLU A 38 -3.19 -9.75 -9.88
N PRO A 39 -4.26 -9.01 -10.23
CA PRO A 39 -5.53 -9.05 -9.50
C PRO A 39 -6.23 -10.41 -9.49
N ASP A 40 -6.12 -11.16 -10.60
CA ASP A 40 -6.88 -12.41 -10.78
C ASP A 40 -6.13 -13.64 -10.31
N SER A 41 -4.82 -13.72 -10.58
CA SER A 41 -3.98 -14.87 -10.25
C SER A 41 -3.21 -14.72 -8.94
N GLU A 42 -3.19 -13.50 -8.37
CA GLU A 42 -2.36 -13.12 -7.21
C GLU A 42 -0.86 -13.40 -7.41
N SER A 43 -0.42 -13.65 -8.64
CA SER A 43 0.99 -13.92 -8.97
C SER A 43 1.78 -12.62 -9.09
N LEU A 44 3.06 -12.68 -8.73
CA LEU A 44 3.99 -11.55 -8.81
C LEU A 44 4.08 -11.05 -10.26
N LYS A 45 3.86 -9.75 -10.48
CA LYS A 45 3.97 -9.20 -11.84
C LYS A 45 5.43 -9.26 -12.32
N PRO A 46 5.70 -9.57 -13.60
CA PRO A 46 7.06 -9.68 -14.12
C PRO A 46 7.94 -8.44 -13.90
N ALA A 47 7.33 -7.25 -13.86
CA ALA A 47 8.03 -5.99 -13.59
C ALA A 47 8.69 -5.96 -12.19
N PHE A 48 8.27 -6.82 -11.27
CA PHE A 48 8.73 -6.87 -9.88
C PHE A 48 9.55 -8.11 -9.51
N TYR A 49 10.03 -8.88 -10.51
CA TYR A 49 11.09 -9.88 -10.29
C TYR A 49 12.39 -9.26 -9.74
N CYS A 50 12.56 -7.95 -9.95
CA CYS A 50 13.54 -7.13 -9.26
C CYS A 50 12.84 -6.06 -8.42
N CYS A 51 13.39 -5.77 -7.24
CA CYS A 51 12.93 -4.66 -6.41
C CYS A 51 12.95 -3.34 -7.19
N PRO A 52 11.86 -2.55 -7.21
CA PRO A 52 11.84 -1.30 -7.97
C PRO A 52 12.81 -0.25 -7.40
N LEU A 53 13.14 -0.33 -6.10
CA LEU A 53 14.01 0.62 -5.40
C LEU A 53 15.50 0.26 -5.50
N CYS A 54 15.88 -0.95 -5.09
CA CYS A 54 17.30 -1.35 -5.02
C CYS A 54 17.74 -2.35 -6.09
N LYS A 55 16.83 -2.80 -6.97
CA LYS A 55 17.08 -3.78 -8.04
C LYS A 55 17.53 -5.18 -7.56
N ALA A 56 17.46 -5.47 -6.26
CA ALA A 56 17.66 -6.82 -5.73
C ALA A 56 16.63 -7.80 -6.32
N LYS A 57 17.07 -9.01 -6.68
CA LYS A 57 16.25 -10.05 -7.31
C LYS A 57 15.59 -10.94 -6.28
N ASP A 58 14.45 -11.52 -6.64
CA ASP A 58 13.78 -12.60 -5.89
C ASP A 58 13.52 -12.23 -4.41
N VAL A 59 13.23 -10.95 -4.16
CA VAL A 59 13.02 -10.43 -2.80
C VAL A 59 11.56 -10.41 -2.37
N PHE A 60 10.63 -10.40 -3.33
CA PHE A 60 9.20 -10.45 -3.08
C PHE A 60 8.68 -11.88 -3.29
N PRO A 61 7.67 -12.31 -2.52
CA PRO A 61 7.04 -13.62 -2.75
C PRO A 61 6.42 -13.75 -4.14
N ASP A 62 6.46 -14.95 -4.73
CA ASP A 62 5.90 -15.25 -6.05
C ASP A 62 4.37 -15.13 -6.12
N TYR A 63 3.69 -15.27 -4.99
CA TYR A 63 2.25 -15.13 -4.84
C TYR A 63 1.92 -14.18 -3.69
N CYS A 64 0.80 -13.48 -3.77
CA CYS A 64 0.38 -12.53 -2.75
C CYS A 64 0.28 -13.25 -1.39
N PRO A 65 1.10 -12.89 -0.39
CA PRO A 65 1.03 -13.53 0.90
C PRO A 65 -0.19 -13.03 1.69
N GLU A 66 -0.59 -13.79 2.69
CA GLU A 66 -1.45 -13.24 3.75
C GLU A 66 -0.68 -12.13 4.47
N ILE A 67 -1.18 -10.90 4.38
CA ILE A 67 -0.53 -9.74 4.99
C ILE A 67 -0.79 -9.74 6.49
N PRO A 68 0.26 -9.76 7.34
CA PRO A 68 0.11 -9.82 8.79
C PRO A 68 -0.78 -8.71 9.32
N GLN A 69 -1.64 -9.03 10.29
CA GLN A 69 -2.50 -8.04 10.94
C GLN A 69 -1.70 -6.93 11.63
N THR A 70 -0.50 -7.23 12.10
CA THR A 70 0.44 -6.26 12.66
C THR A 70 0.89 -5.22 11.64
N THR A 71 1.11 -5.62 10.37
CA THR A 71 1.41 -4.69 9.28
C THR A 71 0.23 -3.75 9.02
N LYS A 72 -0.99 -4.30 8.93
CA LYS A 72 -2.20 -3.47 8.77
C LYS A 72 -2.38 -2.50 9.93
N LEU A 73 -2.15 -2.96 11.16
CA LEU A 73 -2.22 -2.13 12.36
C LEU A 73 -1.16 -1.02 12.35
N LEU A 74 0.07 -1.31 11.92
CA LEU A 74 1.12 -0.30 11.76
C LEU A 74 0.67 0.79 10.80
N MET A 75 0.13 0.42 9.63
CA MET A 75 -0.36 1.38 8.65
C MET A 75 -1.52 2.22 9.20
N ASN A 76 -2.40 1.63 10.01
CA ASN A 76 -3.46 2.37 10.70
C ASN A 76 -2.91 3.37 11.71
N ILE A 77 -1.90 2.98 12.49
CA ILE A 77 -1.26 3.83 13.51
C ILE A 77 -0.60 5.05 12.86
N VAL A 78 0.04 4.88 11.69
CA VAL A 78 0.66 6.01 10.97
C VAL A 78 -0.36 6.87 10.23
N GLY A 79 -1.63 6.47 10.19
CA GLY A 79 -2.73 7.30 9.70
C GLY A 79 -3.32 6.88 8.36
N VAL A 80 -3.11 5.64 7.90
CA VAL A 80 -3.83 5.08 6.74
C VAL A 80 -5.19 4.56 7.19
N VAL A 81 -6.25 5.00 6.51
CA VAL A 81 -7.64 4.59 6.77
C VAL A 81 -8.30 4.08 5.49
N LYS A 82 -9.33 3.25 5.67
CA LYS A 82 -10.18 2.76 4.59
C LYS A 82 -11.53 3.45 4.64
N CYS A 83 -12.04 3.89 3.48
CA CYS A 83 -13.34 4.51 3.38
C CYS A 83 -14.44 3.63 3.99
N ARG A 84 -15.26 4.24 4.86
CA ARG A 84 -16.33 3.54 5.59
C ARG A 84 -17.55 3.20 4.72
N ARG A 85 -17.64 3.75 3.50
CA ARG A 85 -18.74 3.48 2.57
C ARG A 85 -18.61 2.05 2.01
N LYS A 86 -19.67 1.25 2.13
CA LYS A 86 -19.67 -0.21 1.83
C LYS A 86 -19.09 -0.61 0.45
N ARG A 87 -19.17 0.26 -0.57
CA ARG A 87 -18.73 -0.05 -1.95
C ARG A 87 -17.51 0.73 -2.43
N CYS A 88 -16.96 1.63 -1.61
CA CYS A 88 -15.81 2.43 -2.02
C CYS A 88 -14.52 1.62 -1.81
N GLY A 89 -14.23 1.27 -0.55
CA GLY A 89 -13.06 0.46 -0.23
C GLY A 89 -11.70 1.13 -0.49
N GLU A 90 -11.69 2.40 -0.91
CA GLU A 90 -10.48 3.20 -1.12
C GLU A 90 -9.73 3.39 0.20
N GLU A 91 -8.41 3.34 0.13
CA GLU A 91 -7.50 3.60 1.24
C GLU A 91 -6.86 4.98 1.03
N MET A 92 -6.77 5.77 2.10
CA MET A 92 -6.34 7.16 2.08
C MET A 92 -5.65 7.53 3.39
N TRP A 93 -5.02 8.69 3.44
CA TRP A 93 -4.54 9.25 4.71
C TRP A 93 -5.70 9.85 5.51
N THR A 94 -5.61 9.82 6.84
CA THR A 94 -6.60 10.44 7.74
C THR A 94 -6.84 11.92 7.44
N TRP A 95 -5.83 12.64 6.95
CA TRP A 95 -5.97 14.05 6.59
C TRP A 95 -6.60 14.29 5.20
N ASP A 96 -6.71 13.26 4.37
CA ASP A 96 -7.42 13.31 3.08
C ASP A 96 -8.89 12.83 3.21
N GLU A 97 -9.27 12.30 4.37
CA GLU A 97 -10.60 11.67 4.58
C GLU A 97 -11.75 12.67 4.42
N GLU A 98 -11.61 13.90 4.94
CA GLU A 98 -12.66 14.93 4.81
C GLU A 98 -12.90 15.31 3.35
N GLU A 99 -11.82 15.45 2.57
CA GLU A 99 -11.87 15.79 1.14
C GLU A 99 -12.54 14.66 0.34
N HIS A 100 -12.10 13.41 0.56
CA HIS A 100 -12.71 12.22 -0.03
C HIS A 100 -14.21 12.09 0.31
N GLN A 101 -14.60 12.47 1.53
CA GLN A 101 -16.01 12.47 1.92
C GLN A 101 -16.80 13.59 1.23
N GLY A 102 -16.20 14.77 1.07
CA GLY A 102 -16.79 15.97 0.46
C GLY A 102 -17.01 15.88 -1.06
N TYR A 103 -16.24 15.07 -1.79
CA TYR A 103 -16.40 14.87 -3.25
C TYR A 103 -17.71 14.18 -3.69
N VAL A 104 -18.66 13.93 -2.78
CA VAL A 104 -19.99 13.36 -3.08
C VAL A 104 -21.12 14.37 -2.91
N VAL A 105 -20.84 15.66 -3.12
CA VAL A 105 -21.87 16.66 -3.41
C VAL A 105 -21.79 16.96 -4.90
N LEU A 106 -22.56 16.20 -5.70
CA LEU A 106 -23.25 16.57 -6.96
C LEU A 106 -23.81 15.30 -7.63
#